data_AF-A0A960I8P3-F1
#
_entry.id   AF-A0A960I8P3-F1
#
_cell.length_a   1.000
_cell.length_b   1.000
_cell.length_c   1.000
_cell.angle_alpha   90.00
_cell.angle_beta   90.00
_cell.angle_gamma   90.00
#
_symmetry.space_group_name_H-M   'P 1'
#
loop_
_entity.id
_entity.type
_entity.pdbx_description
1 polymer ?
#
loop_
_entity_poly.entity_id
_entity_poly.type
_entity_poly.pdbx_seq_one_letter_code
_entity_poly.pdbx_strand_id
1 'polypeptide(L)' 'MAAEPVAATVPRHRRLTVSCPHCDVTWRGTLLDACWACGRPDVAQEAPLPQVKVVSAS' A
#
# COMPACT_ATOMS: atom_id res chain seq x y z
N MET A 1 21.97 26.37 27.34
CA MET A 1 21.69 26.27 25.89
C MET A 1 21.22 24.85 25.64
N ALA A 2 19.90 24.62 25.60
CA ALA A 2 19.32 23.30 25.38
C ALA A 2 19.07 23.14 23.88
N ALA A 3 19.71 22.14 23.26
CA ALA A 3 19.43 21.77 21.88
C ALA A 3 18.06 21.07 21.85
N GLU A 4 17.08 21.67 21.18
CA GLU A 4 15.79 21.04 20.92
C GLU A 4 16.01 19.78 20.07
N PRO A 5 15.31 18.66 20.34
CA PRO A 5 15.41 17.49 19.50
C PRO A 5 14.80 17.82 18.15
N VAL A 6 15.62 17.88 17.10
CA VAL A 6 15.13 17.97 15.73
C VAL A 6 14.25 16.74 15.52
N ALA A 7 12.95 16.96 15.35
CA ALA A 7 12.03 15.88 15.08
C ALA A 7 12.44 15.28 13.73
N ALA A 8 13.20 14.19 13.77
CA ALA A 8 13.54 13.41 12.61
C ALA A 8 12.20 13.00 11.98
N THR A 9 11.85 13.66 10.87
CA THR A 9 10.73 13.25 10.04
C THR A 9 11.13 11.88 9.51
N VAL A 10 10.73 10.83 10.22
CA VAL A 10 10.80 9.47 9.72
C VAL A 10 10.09 9.54 8.37
N PRO A 11 10.75 9.18 7.26
CA PRO A 11 10.10 9.15 5.97
C PRO A 11 8.90 8.23 6.12
N ARG A 12 7.70 8.80 6.20
CA ARG A 12 6.48 8.03 6.31
C ARG A 12 6.41 7.25 5.01
N HIS A 13 6.77 5.97 5.05
CA HIS A 13 6.58 5.08 3.91
C HIS A 13 5.14 5.27 3.46
N ARG A 14 4.97 5.79 2.24
CA ARG A 14 3.66 6.13 1.71
C ARG A 14 2.87 4.82 1.64
N ARG A 15 1.85 4.69 2.49
CA ARG A 15 0.97 3.52 2.45
C ARG A 15 0.21 3.56 1.12
N LEU A 16 0.33 2.51 0.34
CA LEU A 16 -0.38 2.30 -0.91
C LEU A 16 -1.46 1.25 -0.71
N THR A 17 -2.42 1.21 -1.63
CA THR A 17 -3.32 0.08 -1.75
C THR A 17 -2.55 -1.03 -2.45
N VAL A 18 -2.32 -2.13 -1.75
CA VAL A 18 -1.61 -3.30 -2.26
C VAL A 18 -2.55 -4.51 -2.31
N SER A 19 -2.27 -5.44 -3.20
CA SER A 19 -3.03 -6.67 -3.39
C SER A 19 -2.13 -7.89 -3.43
N CYS A 20 -2.66 -9.06 -3.09
CA CYS A 20 -1.97 -10.33 -3.15
C CYS A 20 -2.68 -11.22 -4.18
N PRO A 21 -2.05 -11.52 -5.34
CA PRO A 21 -2.69 -12.34 -6.38
C PRO A 21 -2.87 -13.80 -5.97
N HIS A 22 -2.17 -14.26 -4.92
CA HIS A 22 -2.33 -15.61 -4.39
C HIS A 22 -3.60 -15.78 -3.56
N CYS A 23 -4.00 -14.74 -2.82
CA CYS A 23 -5.17 -14.80 -1.93
C CYS A 23 -6.33 -13.95 -2.44
N ASP A 24 -6.11 -13.18 -3.52
CA ASP A 24 -7.03 -12.16 -4.05
C ASP A 24 -7.49 -11.14 -3.00
N VAL A 25 -6.63 -10.83 -2.02
CA VAL A 25 -6.92 -9.85 -0.97
C VAL A 25 -6.25 -8.52 -1.26
N THR A 26 -6.92 -7.43 -0.90
CA THR A 26 -6.41 -6.06 -1.03
C THR A 26 -6.35 -5.39 0.35
N TRP A 27 -5.26 -4.70 0.68
CA TRP A 27 -5.07 -4.00 1.95
C TRP A 27 -4.26 -2.70 1.79
N ARG A 28 -4.21 -1.88 2.86
CA ARG A 28 -3.35 -0.69 2.92
C ARG A 28 -2.02 -1.03 3.57
N GLY A 29 -0.97 -1.11 2.76
CA GLY A 29 0.37 -1.51 3.19
C GLY A 29 1.46 -0.83 2.37
N THR A 30 2.62 -1.44 2.35
CA THR A 30 3.73 -1.10 1.44
C THR A 30 4.00 -2.31 0.55
N LEU A 31 4.72 -2.12 -0.56
CA LEU A 31 5.12 -3.25 -1.43
C LEU A 31 6.12 -4.19 -0.77
N LEU A 32 6.69 -3.78 0.37
CA LEU A 32 7.60 -4.58 1.20
C LEU A 32 6.85 -5.37 2.30
N ASP A 33 5.55 -5.15 2.43
CA ASP A 33 4.72 -5.78 3.45
C ASP A 33 4.35 -7.20 3.03
N ALA A 34 4.43 -8.15 3.96
CA ALA A 34 3.94 -9.49 3.71
C ALA A 34 2.42 -9.50 3.60
N CYS A 35 1.86 -10.41 2.79
CA CYS A 35 0.42 -10.57 2.73
C CYS A 35 -0.13 -10.91 4.12
N TRP A 36 -1.04 -10.09 4.63
CA TRP A 36 -1.65 -10.31 5.95
C TRP A 36 -2.45 -11.62 6.04
N ALA A 37 -2.89 -12.18 4.89
CA ALA A 37 -3.67 -13.41 4.82
C ALA A 37 -2.80 -14.69 4.71
N CYS A 38 -1.75 -14.69 3.87
CA CYS A 38 -0.90 -15.88 3.66
C CYS A 38 0.55 -15.74 4.15
N GLY A 39 0.96 -14.56 4.62
CA GLY A 39 2.29 -14.29 5.14
C GLY A 39 3.41 -14.21 4.08
N ARG A 40 3.10 -14.27 2.78
CA ARG A 40 4.14 -14.23 1.73
C ARG A 40 4.72 -12.81 1.60
N PRO A 41 6.06 -12.62 1.69
CA PRO A 41 6.69 -11.30 1.73
C PRO A 41 6.93 -10.63 0.36
N ASP A 42 6.62 -11.29 -0.76
CA ASP A 42 6.94 -10.83 -2.12
C ASP A 42 5.72 -10.84 -3.07
N VAL A 43 4.52 -10.84 -2.49
CA VAL A 43 3.27 -10.90 -3.28
C VAL A 43 2.47 -9.61 -3.21
N ALA A 44 2.90 -8.62 -2.43
CA ALA A 44 2.25 -7.33 -2.34
C ALA A 44 2.55 -6.51 -3.60
N GLN A 45 1.55 -6.34 -4.45
CA GLN A 45 1.63 -5.56 -5.68
C GLN A 45 0.70 -4.36 -5.56
N GLU A 46 0.99 -3.24 -6.22
CA GLU A 46 0.05 -2.12 -6.26
C GLU A 46 -1.27 -2.61 -6.84
N ALA A 47 -2.36 -2.44 -6.08
CA ALA A 47 -3.66 -2.85 -6.55
C ALA A 47 -4.03 -1.99 -7.77
N PRO A 48 -4.45 -2.59 -8.90
CA PRO A 48 -4.89 -1.82 -10.04
C PRO A 48 -6.02 -0.89 -9.61
N LEU A 49 -5.88 0.40 -9.91
CA LEU A 49 -6.96 1.36 -9.71
C LEU A 49 -8.21 0.81 -10.42
N PRO A 50 -9.40 0.86 -9.79
CA PRO A 50 -10.61 0.45 -10.47
C PRO A 50 -10.75 1.30 -11.73
N GLN A 51 -10.59 0.67 -12.90
CA GLN A 51 -10.81 1.34 -14.18
C GLN A 51 -12.31 1.48 -14.36
N VAL A 52 -12.89 2.52 -13.76
CA VAL A 52 -14.30 2.87 -13.95
C VAL A 52 -14.45 3.36 -15.38
N LYS A 53 -14.82 2.45 -16.29
CA LYS A 53 -15.16 2.80 -17.66
C LYS A 53 -16.51 3.50 -17.61
N VAL A 54 -16.51 4.82 -17.69
CA VAL A 54 -17.74 5.61 -17.80
C VAL A 54 -18.40 5.23 -19.12
N VAL A 55 -19.46 4.42 -19.04
CA VAL A 55 -20.32 4.13 -20.19
C VAL A 55 -21.34 5.27 -20.26
N SER A 56 -21.15 6.18 -21.21
CA SER A 56 -22.16 7.16 -21.56
C SER A 56 -23.37 6.42 -22.12
N ALA A 57 -24.47 6.38 -21.38
CA ALA A 57 -25.76 5.92 -21.91
C ALA A 57 -26.20 6.92 -22.99
N SER A 58 -26.41 6.42 -24.22
CA SER A 58 -26.93 7.19 -25.36
C SER A 58 -28.45 7.06 -25.43
#